data_AF-A0A645G9V7-F1
#
_entry.id   AF-A0A645G9V7-F1
#
_cell.length_a   1.000
_cell.length_b   1.000
_cell.length_c   1.000
_cell.angle_alpha   90.00
_cell.angle_beta   90.00
_cell.angle_gamma   90.00
#
_symmetry.space_group_name_H-M   'P 1'
#
loop_
_entity.id
_entity.type
_entity.pdbx_description
1 polymer ?
#
loop_
_entity_poly.entity_id
_entity_poly.type
_entity_poly.pdbx_seq_one_letter_code
_entity_poly.pdbx_strand_id
1 'polypeptide(L)' 'MAGIELNRNCQELVGRALSEQRLLITVTRERTIRLLPPLICDEAQIDDIVARVTSLCQDCAPSRDAV' A
#
# COMPACT_ATOMS: atom_id res chain seq x y z
N MET A 1 7.66 9.40 8.07
CA MET A 1 7.03 9.06 6.77
C MET A 1 7.72 7.84 6.22
N ALA A 2 6.96 6.83 5.77
CA ALA A 2 7.50 5.62 5.17
C ALA A 2 7.14 5.55 3.68
N GLY A 3 8.05 5.01 2.87
CA GLY A 3 7.84 4.79 1.44
C GLY A 3 8.11 3.33 1.08
N ILE A 4 7.23 2.75 0.27
CA ILE A 4 7.36 1.37 -0.24
C ILE A 4 7.44 1.46 -1.76
N GLU A 5 8.57 1.07 -2.33
CA GLU A 5 8.79 1.05 -3.78
C GLU A 5 8.48 -0.35 -4.33
N LEU A 6 7.62 -0.41 -5.35
CA LEU A 6 7.28 -1.63 -6.06
C LEU A 6 8.06 -1.73 -7.37
N ASN A 7 8.24 -2.96 -7.85
CA ASN A 7 8.87 -3.25 -9.14
C ASN A 7 7.92 -3.07 -10.34
N ARG A 8 6.78 -2.39 -10.15
CA ARG A 8 5.73 -2.17 -11.15
C ARG A 8 5.04 -0.83 -10.94
N ASN A 9 4.35 -0.35 -11.96
CA ASN A 9 3.40 0.75 -11.80
C ASN A 9 2.28 0.30 -10.85
N CYS A 10 1.90 1.17 -9.92
CA CYS A 10 0.94 0.86 -8.86
C CYS A 10 -0.08 1.99 -8.62
N GLN A 11 -0.32 2.86 -9.60
CA GLN A 11 -1.28 3.97 -9.44
C GLN A 11 -2.71 3.49 -9.14
N GLU A 12 -3.10 2.31 -9.64
CA GLU A 12 -4.39 1.70 -9.38
C GLU A 12 -4.62 1.39 -7.89
N LEU A 13 -3.53 1.18 -7.13
CA LEU A 13 -3.62 0.91 -5.70
C LEU A 13 -4.17 2.09 -4.90
N VAL A 14 -4.09 3.33 -5.40
CA VAL A 14 -4.66 4.51 -4.71
C VAL A 14 -6.18 4.38 -4.59
N GLY A 15 -6.85 4.03 -5.69
CA GLY A 15 -8.31 3.84 -5.71
C GLY A 15 -8.72 2.64 -4.87
N ARG A 16 -8.02 1.52 -5.03
CA ARG A 16 -8.27 0.28 -4.29
C ARG A 16 -8.05 0.43 -2.78
N ALA A 17 -7.00 1.13 -2.37
CA ALA A 17 -6.75 1.42 -0.95
C ALA A 17 -7.94 2.12 -0.31
N LEU A 18 -8.55 3.09 -1.00
CA LEU A 18 -9.71 3.81 -0.50
C LEU A 18 -10.96 2.92 -0.47
N SER A 19 -11.27 2.22 -1.57
CA SER A 19 -12.52 1.46 -1.70
C SER A 19 -12.52 0.14 -0.92
N GLU A 20 -11.40 -0.59 -0.93
CA GLU A 20 -11.28 -1.93 -0.34
C GLU A 20 -10.81 -1.86 1.12
N GLN A 21 -9.82 -1.01 1.40
CA GLN A 21 -9.10 -1.03 2.69
C GLN A 21 -9.40 0.19 3.59
N ARG A 22 -10.12 1.20 3.07
CA ARG A 22 -10.36 2.51 3.73
C ARG A 22 -9.06 3.21 4.12
N LEU A 23 -8.01 3.05 3.32
CA LEU A 23 -6.72 3.69 3.51
C LEU A 23 -6.56 4.86 2.53
N LEU A 24 -6.05 5.98 3.05
CA LEU A 24 -5.63 7.10 2.23
C LEU A 24 -4.12 7.01 1.99
N ILE A 25 -3.73 6.72 0.76
CA ILE A 25 -2.32 6.63 0.34
C ILE A 25 -2.07 7.54 -0.85
N THR A 26 -0.80 7.79 -1.14
CA THR A 26 -0.40 8.43 -2.39
C THR A 26 0.65 7.59 -3.10
N VAL A 27 0.63 7.60 -4.42
CA VAL A 27 1.68 6.99 -5.25
C VAL A 27 2.47 8.11 -5.91
N THR A 28 3.78 8.01 -5.82
CA THR A 28 4.72 8.96 -6.46
C THR A 28 5.66 8.21 -7.37
N ARG A 29 6.15 8.87 -8.43
CA ARG A 29 7.00 8.25 -9.46
C ARG A 29 6.42 6.95 -10.00
N GLU A 30 5.09 6.85 -10.06
CA GLU A 30 4.30 5.72 -10.56
C GLU A 30 4.42 4.40 -9.77
N ARG A 31 5.42 4.24 -8.91
CA ARG A 31 5.73 2.95 -8.25
C ARG A 31 5.99 3.02 -6.74
N THR A 32 6.01 4.22 -6.14
CA THR A 32 6.31 4.39 -4.72
C THR A 32 5.07 4.79 -3.94
N ILE A 33 4.56 3.88 -3.10
CA ILE A 33 3.49 4.13 -2.13
C ILE A 33 4.07 4.94 -0.98
N ARG A 34 3.40 6.02 -0.58
CA ARG A 34 3.75 6.83 0.59
C ARG A 34 2.71 6.66 1.68
N LEU A 35 3.20 6.27 2.86
CA LEU A 35 2.42 6.18 4.09
C LEU A 35 2.86 7.30 5.02
N LEU A 36 1.90 8.12 5.42
CA LEU A 36 2.08 9.18 6.39
C LEU A 36 1.02 9.05 7.48
N PRO A 37 1.14 8.05 8.37
CA PRO A 37 0.27 7.96 9.53
C PRO A 37 0.47 9.19 10.43
N PRO A 38 -0.57 9.62 11.15
CA PRO A 38 -0.43 10.61 12.22
C PRO A 38 0.64 10.22 13.24
N LEU A 39 1.37 11.21 13.76
CA LEU A 39 2.42 10.97 14.78
C LEU A 39 1.87 10.51 16.14
N ILE A 40 0.54 10.53 16.30
CA ILE A 40 -0.18 10.11 17.50
C ILE A 40 -0.66 8.65 17.43
N CYS A 41 -0.32 7.92 16.36
CA CYS A 41 -0.73 6.53 16.24
C CYS A 41 -0.06 5.64 17.30
N ASP A 42 -0.82 4.70 17.85
CA ASP A 42 -0.28 3.63 18.69
C ASP A 42 0.20 2.44 17.85
N GLU A 43 0.84 1.47 18.52
CA GLU A 43 1.41 0.29 17.86
C GLU A 43 0.34 -0.55 17.16
N ALA A 44 -0.83 -0.74 17.78
CA ALA A 44 -1.93 -1.52 17.19
C ALA A 44 -2.50 -0.87 15.92
N GLN A 45 -2.57 0.47 15.89
CA GLN A 45 -2.96 1.22 14.70
C GLN A 45 -1.92 1.10 13.58
N ILE A 46 -0.62 1.09 13.92
CA ILE A 46 0.43 0.84 12.94
C ILE A 46 0.33 -0.57 12.38
N ASP A 47 0.11 -1.58 13.22
CA ASP A 47 -0.06 -2.97 12.79
C ASP A 47 -1.27 -3.15 11.85
N ASP A 48 -2.39 -2.50 12.14
CA ASP A 48 -3.57 -2.52 11.26
C ASP A 48 -3.28 -1.89 9.89
N ILE A 49 -2.53 -0.77 9.85
CA ILE A 49 -2.09 -0.16 8.59
C ILE A 49 -1.21 -1.14 7.80
N VAL A 50 -0.26 -1.80 8.46
CA VAL A 50 0.64 -2.77 7.83
C VAL A 50 -0.14 -3.96 7.25
N ALA A 51 -1.09 -4.51 8.01
CA ALA A 51 -1.93 -5.63 7.57
C ALA A 51 -2.73 -5.26 6.30
N ARG A 52 -3.39 -4.10 6.29
CA ARG A 52 -4.19 -3.62 5.16
C ARG A 52 -3.35 -3.34 3.91
N VAL A 53 -2.19 -2.70 4.08
CA VAL A 53 -1.25 -2.45 2.96
C VAL A 53 -0.74 -3.77 2.40
N THR A 54 -0.50 -4.77 3.25
CA THR A 54 -0.05 -6.10 2.82
C THR A 54 -1.13 -6.80 1.98
N SER A 55 -2.39 -6.80 2.42
CA SER A 55 -3.52 -7.34 1.65
C SER A 55 -3.62 -6.67 0.27
N LEU A 56 -3.53 -5.34 0.23
CA LEU A 56 -3.60 -4.58 -1.02
C LEU A 56 -2.49 -4.97 -2.02
N CYS A 57 -1.28 -5.23 -1.52
CA CYS A 57 -0.13 -5.61 -2.35
C CYS A 57 -0.19 -7.06 -2.85
N GLN A 58 -0.75 -7.98 -2.05
CA GLN A 58 -0.86 -9.41 -2.37
C GLN A 58 -1.92 -9.68 -3.44
N ASP A 59 -3.05 -8.98 -3.38
CA ASP A 59 -4.12 -9.10 -4.37
C ASP A 59 -3.75 -8.54 -5.76
N CYS A 60 -2.59 -7.88 -5.86
CA CYS A 60 -2.05 -7.29 -7.09
C CYS A 60 -0.85 -8.08 -7.63
N ALA A 61 -0.64 -9.34 -7.21
CA ALA A 61 0.34 -10.21 -7.84
C ALA A 61 -0.23 -10.78 -9.15
N PRO A 62 0.21 -10.34 -10.35
CA PRO A 62 0.10 -11.19 -11.53
C PRO A 62 0.95 -12.45 -11.28
N SER A 63 0.39 -13.59 -11.68
CA SER A 63 1.03 -14.90 -11.76
C SER A 63 2.55 -14.85 -11.95
N ARG A 64 3.31 -15.17 -10.90
CA ARG A 64 4.67 -15.68 -11.06
C ARG A 64 4.52 -17.15 -11.45
N ASP A 65 4.54 -17.43 -12.75
CA ASP A 65 5.03 -18.68 -13.36
C ASP A 65 5.03 -18.54 -14.89
N ALA A 66 6.15 -18.02 -15.41
CA ALA A 66 6.57 -18.20 -16.79
C ALA A 66 8.09 -18.08 -16.87
N VAL A 67 8.80 -19.06 -16.29
CA VAL A 67 10.12 -19.56 -16.70
C VAL A 67 10.16 -21.04 -16.36
#